data_AF-A0A9D7JRQ7-F1
#
_entry.id   AF-A0A9D7JRQ7-F1
#
_cell.length_a   1.000
_cell.length_b   1.000
_cell.length_c   1.000
_cell.angle_alpha   90.00
_cell.angle_beta   90.00
_cell.angle_gamma   90.00
#
_symmetry.space_group_name_H-M   'P 1'
#
loop_
_entity.id
_entity.type
_entity.pdbx_description
1 polymer ?
#
loop_
_entity_poly.entity_id
_entity_poly.type
_entity_poly.pdbx_seq_one_letter_code
_entity_poly.pdbx_strand_id
1 'polypeptide(L)'
;MKNYILFVLFWSLTCTAIDGQDVYRHETTFENTSRYFTKLNHTNLNDHPEAIIFIMPNWNTNGAGVTGMDYDQNAGVWYDTRDSVWTIFNQDTTQDLKKGVTFNVLIAPPGDKHYFKVKATQGSIAANGFPNGFVIDADATNNKTNAFILVTQNRDSVFNNNSPIVHYANGNWRISNNGYLAYYNGLTTETNSFMLKGARFNVMVIEDHVVSGFANALAFKHIADIPNTYNLDPGHGTFLNNQYINGLTDRLIFAIPYWGHGAQDQTNDSSGGGPYNEGPIMVRYDHPDDQWNYREEKWSIFNTNYYPLPFCPSGAKFHIVAIKPQP
;
A
#
# COMPACT_ATOMS: atom_id res chain seq x y z
N MET A 1 62.68 27.93 -28.22
CA MET A 1 61.32 28.07 -27.66
C MET A 1 60.66 26.70 -27.71
N LYS A 2 60.44 26.04 -26.57
CA LYS A 2 59.76 24.74 -26.48
C LYS A 2 58.32 25.00 -26.04
N ASN A 3 57.36 24.67 -26.91
CA ASN A 3 55.93 24.75 -26.60
C ASN A 3 55.51 23.47 -25.86
N TYR A 4 54.96 23.62 -24.66
CA TYR A 4 54.27 22.55 -23.97
C TYR A 4 52.77 22.69 -24.26
N ILE A 5 52.22 21.70 -24.96
CA ILE A 5 50.77 21.56 -25.15
C ILE A 5 50.23 20.89 -23.88
N LEU A 6 49.39 21.60 -23.14
CA LEU A 6 48.67 21.08 -21.99
C LEU A 6 47.45 20.27 -22.47
N PHE A 7 47.51 18.95 -22.34
CA PHE A 7 46.33 18.08 -22.51
C PHE A 7 45.53 18.10 -21.21
N VAL A 8 44.36 18.75 -21.23
CA VAL A 8 43.37 18.62 -20.15
C VAL A 8 42.46 17.45 -20.51
N LEU A 9 42.66 16.30 -19.86
CA LEU A 9 41.72 15.19 -19.91
C LEU A 9 40.49 15.54 -19.05
N PHE A 10 39.36 15.80 -19.69
CA PHE A 10 38.05 15.79 -19.04
C PHE A 10 37.62 14.34 -18.83
N TRP A 11 37.80 13.82 -17.61
CA TRP A 11 37.09 12.62 -17.17
C TRP A 11 35.64 13.04 -16.90
N SER A 12 34.72 12.71 -17.81
CA SER A 12 33.30 12.69 -17.48
C SER A 12 33.06 11.52 -16.54
N LEU A 13 33.00 11.79 -15.24
CA LEU A 13 32.35 10.91 -14.29
C LEU A 13 30.86 10.86 -14.68
N THR A 14 30.47 9.88 -15.48
CA THR A 14 29.08 9.44 -15.49
C THR A 14 28.84 8.80 -14.14
N CYS A 15 28.25 9.57 -13.22
CA CYS A 15 27.57 8.99 -12.07
C CYS A 15 26.41 8.17 -12.64
N THR A 16 26.61 6.88 -12.84
CA THR A 16 25.50 5.95 -12.86
C THR A 16 24.93 5.99 -11.45
N ALA A 17 23.89 6.79 -11.24
CA ALA A 17 22.98 6.55 -10.14
C ALA A 17 22.55 5.09 -10.29
N ILE A 18 22.98 4.24 -9.35
CA ILE A 18 22.26 3.01 -9.09
C ILE A 18 20.95 3.53 -8.48
N ASP A 19 19.92 3.65 -9.30
CA ASP A 19 18.60 3.95 -8.81
C ASP A 19 18.21 2.78 -7.91
N GLY A 20 18.45 2.91 -6.60
CA GLY A 20 18.13 1.88 -5.59
C GLY A 20 16.63 1.68 -5.38
N GLN A 21 15.82 2.38 -6.17
CA GLN A 21 14.38 2.19 -6.32
C GLN A 21 14.08 1.06 -7.32
N ASP A 22 12.94 0.41 -7.14
CA ASP A 22 12.42 -0.55 -8.12
C ASP A 22 10.92 -0.79 -7.87
N VAL A 23 10.23 -1.38 -8.84
CA VAL A 23 8.89 -1.92 -8.64
C VAL A 23 8.75 -3.23 -9.40
N TYR A 24 8.42 -4.30 -8.68
CA TYR A 24 8.39 -5.65 -9.24
C TYR A 24 7.30 -6.50 -8.60
N ARG A 25 7.12 -7.70 -9.14
CA ARG A 25 6.19 -8.71 -8.61
C ARG A 25 6.98 -9.76 -7.84
N HIS A 26 6.52 -10.06 -6.63
CA HIS A 26 7.04 -11.15 -5.82
C HIS A 26 6.02 -12.28 -5.76
N GLU A 27 6.47 -13.52 -5.97
CA GLU A 27 5.64 -14.72 -5.87
C GLU A 27 6.15 -15.62 -4.74
N THR A 28 5.23 -16.14 -3.93
CA THR A 28 5.56 -17.08 -2.87
C THR A 28 5.83 -18.47 -3.45
N THR A 29 7.05 -18.98 -3.31
CA THR A 29 7.45 -20.31 -3.78
C THR A 29 7.83 -21.22 -2.61
N PHE A 30 8.12 -22.49 -2.90
CA PHE A 30 8.64 -23.41 -1.89
C PHE A 30 10.01 -22.97 -1.36
N GLU A 31 10.84 -22.36 -2.20
CA GLU A 31 12.21 -21.95 -1.88
C GLU A 31 12.27 -20.69 -1.01
N ASN A 32 11.37 -19.72 -1.26
CA ASN A 32 11.45 -18.41 -0.59
C ASN A 32 10.50 -18.23 0.60
N THR A 33 9.55 -19.14 0.81
CA THR A 33 8.46 -18.98 1.78
C THR A 33 8.55 -20.04 2.89
N SER A 34 8.42 -19.62 4.15
CA SER A 34 8.42 -20.49 5.32
C SER A 34 7.34 -20.04 6.31
N ARG A 35 6.47 -20.98 6.70
CA ARG A 35 5.33 -20.71 7.58
C ARG A 35 4.54 -19.49 7.09
N TYR A 36 4.45 -18.44 7.90
CA TYR A 36 3.69 -17.22 7.68
C TYR A 36 4.45 -16.10 6.95
N PHE A 37 5.64 -16.36 6.37
CA PHE A 37 6.43 -15.32 5.71
C PHE A 37 7.17 -15.79 4.45
N THR A 38 7.53 -14.84 3.59
CA THR A 38 8.31 -15.02 2.37
C THR A 38 9.46 -14.02 2.30
N LYS A 39 10.63 -14.47 1.82
CA LYS A 39 11.84 -13.66 1.71
C LYS A 39 11.92 -12.97 0.35
N LEU A 40 12.28 -11.69 0.36
CA LEU A 40 12.55 -10.89 -0.83
C LEU A 40 14.04 -10.94 -1.12
N ASN A 41 14.43 -11.76 -2.09
CA ASN A 41 15.80 -11.77 -2.60
C ASN A 41 15.94 -10.75 -3.73
N HIS A 42 16.50 -9.59 -3.43
CA HIS A 42 16.62 -8.50 -4.40
C HIS A 42 17.89 -7.68 -4.14
N THR A 43 18.62 -7.29 -5.18
CA THR A 43 19.91 -6.57 -5.03
C THR A 43 19.78 -5.25 -4.29
N ASN A 44 18.66 -4.56 -4.46
CA ASN A 44 18.38 -3.29 -3.76
C ASN A 44 17.84 -3.48 -2.33
N LEU A 45 17.63 -4.72 -1.86
CA LEU A 45 17.07 -5.04 -0.53
C LEU A 45 18.00 -5.87 0.35
N ASN A 46 18.78 -6.76 -0.25
CA ASN A 46 19.73 -7.61 0.47
C ASN A 46 20.81 -6.73 1.12
N ASP A 47 21.10 -6.96 2.39
CA ASP A 47 22.05 -6.14 3.17
C ASP A 47 21.66 -4.66 3.33
N HIS A 48 20.41 -4.28 2.99
CA HIS A 48 19.90 -2.91 3.03
C HIS A 48 18.74 -2.73 4.05
N PRO A 49 19.00 -2.79 5.38
CA PRO A 49 17.99 -2.59 6.42
C PRO A 49 17.36 -1.18 6.42
N GLU A 50 18.03 -0.21 5.82
CA GLU A 50 17.56 1.16 5.66
C GLU A 50 16.43 1.29 4.63
N ALA A 51 16.32 0.35 3.67
CA ALA A 51 15.35 0.40 2.59
C ALA A 51 13.91 0.57 3.10
N ILE A 52 13.08 1.20 2.26
CA ILE A 52 11.65 1.44 2.51
C ILE A 52 10.88 0.73 1.41
N ILE A 53 9.97 -0.16 1.81
CA ILE A 53 9.25 -1.05 0.90
C ILE A 53 7.75 -0.88 1.10
N PHE A 54 7.01 -0.89 0.00
CA PHE A 54 5.55 -0.96 0.01
C PHE A 54 5.11 -2.23 -0.67
N ILE A 55 4.07 -2.85 -0.14
CA ILE A 55 3.53 -4.10 -0.67
C ILE A 55 2.04 -3.98 -0.92
N MET A 56 1.56 -4.69 -1.93
CA MET A 56 0.14 -4.83 -2.23
C MET A 56 -0.11 -6.28 -2.67
N PRO A 57 -0.87 -7.09 -1.92
CA PRO A 57 -1.36 -8.37 -2.42
C PRO A 57 -1.99 -8.20 -3.80
N ASN A 58 -1.64 -9.10 -4.71
CA ASN A 58 -2.14 -9.11 -6.08
C ASN A 58 -2.62 -10.52 -6.41
N TRP A 59 -3.88 -10.64 -6.82
CA TRP A 59 -4.49 -11.95 -7.05
C TRP A 59 -3.92 -12.62 -8.30
N ASN A 60 -3.84 -11.90 -9.42
CA ASN A 60 -3.40 -12.43 -10.69
C ASN A 60 -2.34 -11.53 -11.35
N THR A 61 -1.15 -12.08 -11.53
CA THR A 61 0.03 -11.33 -11.96
C THR A 61 0.53 -11.68 -13.36
N ASN A 62 0.00 -12.73 -13.98
CA ASN A 62 0.48 -13.26 -15.27
C ASN A 62 -0.43 -12.93 -16.46
N GLY A 63 -1.38 -12.01 -16.28
CA GLY A 63 -2.34 -11.65 -17.32
C GLY A 63 -3.39 -12.74 -17.55
N ALA A 64 -3.97 -12.71 -18.75
CA ALA A 64 -5.10 -13.51 -19.22
C ALA A 64 -5.13 -14.97 -18.78
N GLY A 65 -6.25 -15.41 -18.19
CA GLY A 65 -6.57 -16.84 -18.08
C GLY A 65 -5.73 -17.62 -17.05
N VAL A 66 -4.99 -16.91 -16.19
CA VAL A 66 -4.29 -17.50 -15.05
C VAL A 66 -5.13 -17.34 -13.80
N THR A 67 -5.54 -18.45 -13.19
CA THR A 67 -6.23 -18.44 -11.89
C THR A 67 -5.29 -17.87 -10.84
N GLY A 68 -5.66 -16.71 -10.29
CA GLY A 68 -4.95 -16.10 -9.18
C GLY A 68 -5.10 -16.85 -7.87
N MET A 69 -4.35 -16.42 -6.83
CA MET A 69 -4.49 -16.97 -5.49
C MET A 69 -5.01 -15.93 -4.51
N ASP A 70 -6.04 -16.31 -3.76
CA ASP A 70 -6.63 -15.47 -2.73
C ASP A 70 -5.67 -15.22 -1.57
N TYR A 71 -5.71 -13.99 -1.05
CA TYR A 71 -4.95 -13.55 0.10
C TYR A 71 -5.85 -12.72 1.01
N ASP A 72 -6.23 -13.32 2.14
CA ASP A 72 -7.22 -12.83 3.11
C ASP A 72 -6.60 -12.36 4.43
N GLN A 73 -5.28 -12.15 4.44
CA GLN A 73 -4.51 -11.78 5.63
C GLN A 73 -4.02 -10.33 5.57
N ASN A 74 -3.79 -9.71 6.73
CA ASN A 74 -3.04 -8.46 6.77
C ASN A 74 -1.55 -8.76 6.51
N ALA A 75 -0.96 -8.11 5.51
CA ALA A 75 0.47 -8.24 5.22
C ALA A 75 1.28 -7.11 5.86
N GLY A 76 2.48 -7.43 6.32
CA GLY A 76 3.50 -6.46 6.70
C GLY A 76 4.86 -6.84 6.13
N VAL A 77 5.84 -5.97 6.34
CA VAL A 77 7.24 -6.25 6.06
C VAL A 77 8.08 -6.20 7.33
N TRP A 78 9.17 -6.94 7.37
CA TRP A 78 10.25 -6.73 8.34
C TRP A 78 11.59 -7.02 7.67
N TYR A 79 12.69 -6.54 8.26
CA TYR A 79 14.04 -6.93 7.86
C TYR A 79 14.54 -8.06 8.76
N ASP A 80 14.82 -9.24 8.20
CA ASP A 80 15.42 -10.35 8.93
C ASP A 80 16.94 -10.15 8.98
N THR A 81 17.44 -9.74 10.15
CA THR A 81 18.87 -9.48 10.37
C THR A 81 19.73 -10.74 10.37
N ARG A 82 19.13 -11.94 10.50
CA ARG A 82 19.89 -13.20 10.47
C ARG A 82 20.26 -13.61 9.06
N ASP A 83 19.34 -13.34 8.13
CA ASP A 83 19.49 -13.69 6.72
C ASP A 83 19.85 -12.47 5.84
N SER A 84 19.92 -11.27 6.44
CA SER A 84 20.15 -9.99 5.77
C SER A 84 19.19 -9.71 4.60
N VAL A 85 17.90 -10.02 4.77
CA VAL A 85 16.89 -9.83 3.74
C VAL A 85 15.61 -9.22 4.29
N TRP A 86 14.89 -8.51 3.44
CA TRP A 86 13.51 -8.12 3.74
C TRP A 86 12.56 -9.31 3.55
N THR A 87 11.49 -9.31 4.33
CA THR A 87 10.45 -10.34 4.26
C THR A 87 9.07 -9.72 4.20
N ILE A 88 8.15 -10.34 3.47
CA ILE A 88 6.71 -10.12 3.57
C ILE A 88 6.14 -11.20 4.50
N PHE A 89 5.24 -10.85 5.41
CA PHE A 89 4.67 -11.80 6.36
C PHE A 89 3.18 -11.55 6.61
N ASN A 90 2.47 -12.62 6.97
CA ASN A 90 1.12 -12.54 7.53
C ASN A 90 1.22 -11.97 8.94
N GLN A 91 0.53 -10.86 9.19
CA GLN A 91 0.43 -10.28 10.53
C GLN A 91 -0.19 -11.26 11.54
N ASP A 92 -1.12 -12.11 11.10
CA ASP A 92 -1.50 -13.31 11.84
C ASP A 92 -0.45 -14.41 11.62
N THR A 93 0.49 -14.52 12.56
CA THR A 93 1.58 -15.50 12.49
C THR A 93 1.12 -16.95 12.72
N THR A 94 -0.15 -17.17 13.06
CA THR A 94 -0.73 -18.51 13.20
C THR A 94 -1.15 -19.10 11.86
N GLN A 95 -1.31 -18.26 10.83
CA GLN A 95 -1.69 -18.66 9.48
C GLN A 95 -0.46 -18.75 8.57
N ASP A 96 -0.25 -19.90 7.95
CA ASP A 96 0.83 -20.07 6.97
C ASP A 96 0.53 -19.30 5.68
N LEU A 97 1.58 -18.72 5.09
CA LEU A 97 1.54 -18.03 3.83
C LEU A 97 1.54 -19.08 2.70
N LYS A 98 0.45 -19.11 1.93
CA LYS A 98 0.26 -20.05 0.81
C LYS A 98 1.26 -19.77 -0.31
N LYS A 99 1.60 -20.82 -1.07
CA LYS A 99 2.48 -20.74 -2.26
C LYS A 99 1.67 -20.34 -3.49
N GLY A 100 2.22 -19.50 -4.36
CA GLY A 100 1.54 -18.93 -5.52
C GLY A 100 0.79 -17.63 -5.22
N VAL A 101 0.82 -17.15 -3.96
CA VAL A 101 0.36 -15.79 -3.63
C VAL A 101 1.34 -14.80 -4.23
N THR A 102 0.83 -13.75 -4.86
CA THR A 102 1.66 -12.71 -5.45
C THR A 102 1.48 -11.35 -4.80
N PHE A 103 2.55 -10.58 -4.75
CA PHE A 103 2.60 -9.24 -4.17
C PHE A 103 3.25 -8.28 -5.17
N ASN A 104 2.65 -7.11 -5.38
CA ASN A 104 3.38 -5.98 -5.93
C ASN A 104 4.32 -5.45 -4.84
N VAL A 105 5.57 -5.19 -5.20
CA VAL A 105 6.60 -4.67 -4.29
C VAL A 105 7.17 -3.39 -4.90
N LEU A 106 7.17 -2.32 -4.13
CA LEU A 106 7.82 -1.06 -4.47
C LEU A 106 8.99 -0.83 -3.51
N ILE A 107 10.18 -0.64 -4.05
CA ILE A 107 11.38 -0.22 -3.32
C ILE A 107 11.54 1.29 -3.53
N ALA A 108 11.52 2.06 -2.45
CA ALA A 108 11.63 3.50 -2.51
C ALA A 108 13.02 3.98 -2.94
N PRO A 109 13.14 5.18 -3.55
CA PRO A 109 14.43 5.80 -3.82
C PRO A 109 15.18 6.07 -2.51
N PRO A 110 16.44 5.60 -2.37
CA PRO A 110 17.21 5.83 -1.15
C PRO A 110 17.36 7.33 -0.83
N GLY A 111 17.08 7.70 0.43
CA GLY A 111 17.28 9.07 0.92
C GLY A 111 16.23 10.10 0.48
N ASP A 112 15.21 9.69 -0.27
CA ASP A 112 14.13 10.59 -0.66
C ASP A 112 13.17 10.89 0.52
N LYS A 113 12.99 12.18 0.83
CA LYS A 113 12.18 12.66 1.96
C LYS A 113 10.69 12.31 1.89
N HIS A 114 10.18 11.97 0.70
CA HIS A 114 8.78 11.57 0.53
C HIS A 114 8.51 10.15 1.06
N TYR A 115 9.57 9.43 1.41
CA TYR A 115 9.53 8.07 1.90
C TYR A 115 10.18 8.01 3.28
N PHE A 116 9.43 7.59 4.29
CA PHE A 116 9.96 7.52 5.64
C PHE A 116 9.28 6.45 6.49
N LYS A 117 9.96 6.06 7.57
CA LYS A 117 9.45 5.14 8.59
C LYS A 117 8.87 5.98 9.73
N VAL A 118 7.64 5.69 10.14
CA VAL A 118 7.02 6.29 11.33
C VAL A 118 6.82 5.23 12.40
N LYS A 119 6.80 5.66 13.67
CA LYS A 119 6.54 4.80 14.84
C LYS A 119 5.46 5.45 15.71
N ALA A 120 4.42 4.68 16.06
CA ALA A 120 3.39 5.13 16.98
C ALA A 120 3.99 5.35 18.38
N THR A 121 3.96 6.58 18.86
CA THR A 121 4.36 6.94 20.22
C THR A 121 3.12 7.18 21.08
N GLN A 122 3.30 7.22 22.41
CA GLN A 122 2.19 7.57 23.30
C GLN A 122 1.63 8.96 22.96
N GLY A 123 2.50 9.92 22.63
CA GLY A 123 2.10 11.28 22.27
C GLY A 123 1.35 11.34 20.95
N SER A 124 1.83 10.65 19.91
CA SER A 124 1.16 10.64 18.60
C SER A 124 -0.17 9.89 18.63
N ILE A 125 -0.32 8.85 19.45
CA ILE A 125 -1.59 8.17 19.70
C ILE A 125 -2.55 9.09 20.45
N ALA A 126 -2.10 9.76 21.52
CA ALA A 126 -2.94 10.72 22.24
C ALA A 126 -3.40 11.88 21.35
N ALA A 127 -2.51 12.40 20.49
CA ALA A 127 -2.82 13.45 19.53
C ALA A 127 -3.82 13.02 18.43
N ASN A 128 -4.01 11.71 18.23
CA ASN A 128 -5.03 11.18 17.32
C ASN A 128 -6.45 11.52 17.81
N GLY A 129 -6.63 11.64 19.13
CA GLY A 129 -7.94 11.80 19.78
C GLY A 129 -8.71 10.48 19.98
N PHE A 130 -8.30 9.40 19.31
CA PHE A 130 -8.84 8.05 19.45
C PHE A 130 -7.71 7.02 19.61
N PRO A 131 -7.90 5.93 20.38
CA PRO A 131 -6.85 4.96 20.66
C PRO A 131 -6.49 4.06 19.48
N ASN A 132 -7.22 4.13 18.37
CA ASN A 132 -7.04 3.27 17.20
C ASN A 132 -6.04 3.78 16.17
N GLY A 133 -5.42 4.93 16.38
CA GLY A 133 -4.50 5.50 15.41
C GLY A 133 -3.48 6.41 16.04
N PHE A 134 -2.66 7.02 15.20
CA PHE A 134 -1.68 8.01 15.59
C PHE A 134 -1.49 9.05 14.49
N VAL A 135 -1.11 10.26 14.91
CA VAL A 135 -0.74 11.35 14.01
C VAL A 135 0.62 11.07 13.37
N ILE A 136 0.71 11.23 12.06
CA ILE A 136 1.98 11.33 11.34
C ILE A 136 2.46 12.77 11.51
N ASP A 137 3.51 12.95 12.31
CA ASP A 137 4.18 14.24 12.45
C ASP A 137 5.45 14.23 11.60
N ALA A 138 5.34 14.79 10.40
CA ALA A 138 6.45 14.90 9.45
C ALA A 138 6.23 16.11 8.54
N ASP A 139 7.31 16.85 8.23
CA ASP A 139 7.26 18.03 7.36
C ASP A 139 6.65 17.72 5.98
N ALA A 140 6.85 16.49 5.48
CA ALA A 140 6.29 16.03 4.22
C ALA A 140 4.75 15.91 4.26
N THR A 141 4.13 15.69 5.42
CA THR A 141 2.68 15.48 5.58
C THR A 141 1.95 16.64 6.23
N ASN A 142 2.63 17.41 7.07
CA ASN A 142 2.00 18.43 7.89
C ASN A 142 1.42 19.55 7.01
N ASN A 143 0.13 19.87 7.22
CA ASN A 143 -0.66 20.83 6.45
C ASN A 143 -0.85 20.51 4.96
N LYS A 144 -0.51 19.29 4.50
CA LYS A 144 -0.63 18.89 3.10
C LYS A 144 -1.97 18.20 2.82
N THR A 145 -3.05 18.99 2.75
CA THR A 145 -4.43 18.47 2.58
C THR A 145 -4.66 17.68 1.30
N ASN A 146 -3.89 17.98 0.25
CA ASN A 146 -4.06 17.40 -1.08
C ASN A 146 -3.09 16.25 -1.36
N ALA A 147 -2.24 15.89 -0.40
CA ALA A 147 -1.31 14.80 -0.56
C ALA A 147 -2.04 13.45 -0.62
N PHE A 148 -1.52 12.52 -1.41
CA PHE A 148 -1.87 11.11 -1.27
C PHE A 148 -0.86 10.46 -0.35
N ILE A 149 -1.38 9.64 0.56
CA ILE A 149 -0.56 8.82 1.47
C ILE A 149 -0.75 7.37 1.09
N LEU A 150 0.35 6.64 0.92
CA LEU A 150 0.38 5.17 0.97
C LEU A 150 1.14 4.71 2.20
N VAL A 151 0.71 3.58 2.77
CA VAL A 151 1.38 2.98 3.93
C VAL A 151 1.50 1.48 3.81
N THR A 152 2.56 0.95 4.39
CA THR A 152 2.76 -0.50 4.59
C THR A 152 3.26 -0.71 6.00
N GLN A 153 2.76 -1.73 6.69
CA GLN A 153 3.24 -2.06 8.02
C GLN A 153 4.70 -2.52 7.96
N ASN A 154 5.54 -1.95 8.82
CA ASN A 154 6.94 -2.31 8.93
C ASN A 154 7.21 -2.80 10.34
N ARG A 155 7.13 -4.10 10.56
CA ARG A 155 7.33 -4.70 11.87
C ARG A 155 8.79 -4.60 12.29
N ASP A 156 8.94 -4.12 13.52
CA ASP A 156 10.16 -4.19 14.31
C ASP A 156 9.88 -5.18 15.47
N SER A 157 9.65 -4.69 16.68
CA SER A 157 9.28 -5.54 17.83
C SER A 157 7.78 -5.69 18.07
N VAL A 158 6.93 -4.85 17.47
CA VAL A 158 5.48 -4.80 17.73
C VAL A 158 4.71 -5.32 16.52
N PHE A 159 3.83 -6.30 16.75
CA PHE A 159 2.87 -6.80 15.77
C PHE A 159 1.61 -5.96 15.78
N ASN A 160 1.05 -5.65 14.61
CA ASN A 160 -0.21 -4.94 14.47
C ASN A 160 -1.12 -5.66 13.48
N ASN A 161 -1.91 -6.65 13.93
CA ASN A 161 -2.78 -7.41 13.05
C ASN A 161 -4.10 -6.69 12.71
N ASN A 162 -3.98 -5.51 12.10
CA ASN A 162 -5.10 -4.71 11.59
C ASN A 162 -4.76 -4.18 10.22
N SER A 163 -5.77 -3.99 9.36
CA SER A 163 -5.54 -3.29 8.09
C SER A 163 -5.33 -1.80 8.38
N PRO A 164 -4.30 -1.16 7.82
CA PRO A 164 -4.14 0.28 7.97
C PRO A 164 -5.14 1.06 7.12
N ILE A 165 -5.60 2.19 7.66
CA ILE A 165 -6.34 3.23 6.93
C ILE A 165 -5.68 4.58 7.20
N VAL A 166 -5.68 5.46 6.20
CA VAL A 166 -5.16 6.83 6.35
C VAL A 166 -6.28 7.85 6.38
N HIS A 167 -6.11 8.92 7.15
CA HIS A 167 -7.06 10.03 7.16
C HIS A 167 -6.42 11.37 7.52
N TYR A 168 -7.03 12.45 7.07
CA TYR A 168 -6.58 13.82 7.33
C TYR A 168 -7.55 14.56 8.23
N ALA A 169 -7.04 15.17 9.31
CA ALA A 169 -7.80 16.01 10.22
C ALA A 169 -6.88 16.95 11.01
N ASN A 170 -7.40 18.09 11.48
CA ASN A 170 -6.65 19.03 12.34
C ASN A 170 -5.21 19.31 11.84
N GLY A 171 -5.05 19.55 10.53
CA GLY A 171 -3.75 19.89 9.92
C GLY A 171 -2.79 18.72 9.67
N ASN A 172 -3.16 17.48 10.00
CA ASN A 172 -2.23 16.34 9.94
C ASN A 172 -2.84 15.09 9.32
N TRP A 173 -1.99 14.28 8.69
CA TRP A 173 -2.31 12.92 8.29
C TRP A 173 -2.18 11.96 9.47
N ARG A 174 -2.98 10.89 9.48
CA ARG A 174 -3.01 9.85 10.52
C ARG A 174 -3.02 8.47 9.89
N ILE A 175 -2.48 7.51 10.62
CA ILE A 175 -2.63 6.08 10.35
C ILE A 175 -3.48 5.49 11.47
N SER A 176 -4.53 4.77 11.09
CA SER A 176 -5.41 4.07 12.02
C SER A 176 -5.54 2.61 11.67
N ASN A 177 -5.85 1.82 12.69
CA ASN A 177 -6.28 0.45 12.56
C ASN A 177 -7.76 0.43 12.18
N ASN A 178 -8.02 -0.23 11.06
CA ASN A 178 -9.34 -0.46 10.51
C ASN A 178 -9.98 -1.63 11.27
N GLY A 179 -10.84 -1.31 12.24
CA GLY A 179 -11.43 -2.27 13.17
C GLY A 179 -12.03 -1.62 14.43
N TYR A 180 -11.67 -0.36 14.71
CA TYR A 180 -12.16 0.34 15.91
C TYR A 180 -13.61 0.81 15.80
N LEU A 181 -14.21 0.81 14.61
CA LEU A 181 -15.61 1.24 14.46
C LEU A 181 -16.64 0.14 14.75
N ALA A 182 -16.22 -1.13 14.89
CA ALA A 182 -17.04 -2.16 15.54
C ALA A 182 -17.46 -1.71 16.96
N TYR A 183 -16.54 -1.04 17.68
CA TYR A 183 -16.78 -0.42 18.98
C TYR A 183 -17.84 0.70 18.95
N TYR A 184 -17.92 1.48 17.87
CA TYR A 184 -18.92 2.56 17.72
C TYR A 184 -20.31 2.05 17.30
N ASN A 185 -20.39 0.89 16.66
CA ASN A 185 -21.65 0.25 16.26
C ASN A 185 -22.21 -0.72 17.32
N GLY A 186 -21.66 -0.73 18.54
CA GLY A 186 -22.11 -1.61 19.62
C GLY A 186 -21.82 -3.10 19.41
N LEU A 187 -20.96 -3.43 18.43
CA LEU A 187 -20.53 -4.79 18.11
C LEU A 187 -19.14 -5.02 18.74
N THR A 188 -19.16 -5.65 19.91
CA THR A 188 -18.03 -6.21 20.71
C THR A 188 -16.84 -5.30 21.10
N THR A 189 -16.33 -5.55 22.30
CA THR A 189 -15.25 -4.79 22.99
C THR A 189 -13.86 -5.23 22.57
N GLU A 190 -13.58 -5.36 21.27
CA GLU A 190 -12.29 -5.88 20.83
C GLU A 190 -11.18 -4.80 20.85
N THR A 191 -10.35 -4.89 21.90
CA THR A 191 -9.06 -4.19 22.06
C THR A 191 -8.08 -4.43 20.90
N ASN A 192 -8.35 -5.41 20.03
CA ASN A 192 -7.56 -5.72 18.84
C ASN A 192 -7.46 -4.56 17.85
N SER A 193 -8.37 -3.58 17.92
CA SER A 193 -8.38 -2.42 17.04
C SER A 193 -7.53 -1.23 17.51
N PHE A 194 -6.91 -1.31 18.70
CA PHE A 194 -6.10 -0.20 19.23
C PHE A 194 -4.76 -0.11 18.49
N MET A 195 -4.29 1.11 18.26
CA MET A 195 -2.94 1.33 17.79
C MET A 195 -1.96 1.06 18.91
N LEU A 196 -1.09 0.07 18.73
CA LEU A 196 -0.09 -0.28 19.74
C LEU A 196 1.09 0.68 19.69
N LYS A 197 1.51 1.17 20.87
CA LYS A 197 2.75 1.93 21.00
C LYS A 197 3.92 1.09 20.46
N GLY A 198 4.70 1.67 19.56
CA GLY A 198 5.82 1.02 18.90
C GLY A 198 5.48 0.36 17.56
N ALA A 199 4.19 0.27 17.18
CA ALA A 199 3.80 -0.10 15.83
C ALA A 199 4.45 0.86 14.82
N ARG A 200 4.93 0.32 13.70
CA ARG A 200 5.74 1.03 12.72
C ARG A 200 5.20 0.84 11.32
N PHE A 201 5.33 1.87 10.50
CA PHE A 201 4.84 1.89 9.12
C PHE A 201 5.86 2.57 8.21
N ASN A 202 6.00 2.05 7.00
CA ASN A 202 6.56 2.77 5.87
C ASN A 202 5.48 3.71 5.33
N VAL A 203 5.84 4.96 5.07
CA VAL A 203 4.95 6.01 4.57
C VAL A 203 5.53 6.57 3.29
N MET A 204 4.69 6.67 2.27
CA MET A 204 4.97 7.36 1.02
C MET A 204 3.99 8.52 0.93
N VAL A 205 4.54 9.71 0.67
CA VAL A 205 3.78 10.93 0.46
C VAL A 205 3.89 11.32 -1.00
N ILE A 206 2.76 11.63 -1.61
CA ILE A 206 2.68 11.99 -3.02
C ILE A 206 2.00 13.35 -3.07
N GLU A 207 2.70 14.33 -3.63
CA GLU A 207 2.20 15.67 -3.84
C GLU A 207 1.97 15.90 -5.33
N ASP A 208 0.95 16.69 -5.67
CA ASP A 208 0.65 17.08 -7.06
C ASP A 208 0.52 15.89 -8.04
N HIS A 209 0.08 14.73 -7.53
CA HIS A 209 -0.04 13.47 -8.28
C HIS A 209 1.30 12.89 -8.78
N VAL A 210 2.44 13.43 -8.33
CA VAL A 210 3.78 13.00 -8.72
C VAL A 210 4.35 12.02 -7.70
N VAL A 211 4.71 10.84 -8.18
CA VAL A 211 5.35 9.80 -7.36
C VAL A 211 6.86 9.96 -7.47
N SER A 212 7.49 10.49 -6.42
CA SER A 212 8.92 10.81 -6.45
C SER A 212 9.77 9.56 -6.76
N GLY A 213 10.71 9.69 -7.70
CA GLY A 213 11.51 8.59 -8.25
C GLY A 213 10.87 7.83 -9.41
N PHE A 214 9.53 7.83 -9.55
CA PHE A 214 8.85 7.00 -10.55
C PHE A 214 8.19 7.84 -11.66
N ALA A 215 8.93 8.16 -12.71
CA ALA A 215 8.43 8.98 -13.83
C ALA A 215 7.21 8.39 -14.57
N ASN A 216 7.05 7.05 -14.54
CA ASN A 216 5.94 6.33 -15.18
C ASN A 216 4.81 5.96 -14.22
N ALA A 217 4.77 6.61 -13.05
CA ALA A 217 3.73 6.38 -12.06
C ALA A 217 2.61 7.42 -12.14
N LEU A 218 1.42 6.99 -11.72
CA LEU A 218 0.25 7.82 -11.57
C LEU A 218 -0.27 7.65 -10.14
N ALA A 219 -0.69 8.75 -9.53
CA ALA A 219 -1.44 8.72 -8.28
C ALA A 219 -2.80 9.39 -8.43
N PHE A 220 -3.84 8.78 -7.89
CA PHE A 220 -5.19 9.32 -7.94
C PHE A 220 -6.05 8.83 -6.77
N LYS A 221 -7.17 9.53 -6.54
CA LYS A 221 -8.19 9.10 -5.59
C LYS A 221 -9.20 8.24 -6.31
N HIS A 222 -9.50 7.07 -5.77
CA HIS A 222 -10.62 6.26 -6.20
C HIS A 222 -11.79 6.41 -5.22
N ILE A 223 -13.01 6.42 -5.73
CA ILE A 223 -14.24 6.38 -4.94
C ILE A 223 -15.09 5.23 -5.50
N ALA A 224 -15.37 4.25 -4.65
CA ALA A 224 -16.33 3.20 -4.96
C ALA A 224 -17.72 3.84 -5.16
N ASP A 225 -18.43 3.48 -6.22
CA ASP A 225 -19.78 3.94 -6.51
C ASP A 225 -20.61 2.77 -7.04
N ILE A 226 -21.93 2.90 -7.06
CA ILE A 226 -22.81 1.80 -7.52
C ILE A 226 -22.45 1.30 -8.93
N PRO A 227 -22.13 2.16 -9.92
CA PRO A 227 -21.71 1.69 -11.25
C PRO A 227 -20.38 0.91 -11.29
N ASN A 228 -19.44 1.21 -10.40
CA ASN A 228 -18.12 0.57 -10.40
C ASN A 228 -17.95 -0.49 -9.30
N THR A 229 -18.87 -0.57 -8.34
CA THR A 229 -18.91 -1.60 -7.30
C THR A 229 -19.74 -2.79 -7.77
N TYR A 230 -19.23 -3.99 -7.57
CA TYR A 230 -19.89 -5.22 -7.93
C TYR A 230 -19.88 -6.22 -6.78
N ASN A 231 -20.85 -7.13 -6.81
CA ASN A 231 -20.84 -8.34 -5.98
C ASN A 231 -20.33 -9.48 -6.86
N LEU A 232 -19.15 -10.02 -6.55
CA LEU A 232 -18.76 -11.35 -7.01
C LEU A 232 -19.15 -12.36 -5.95
N ASP A 233 -19.40 -13.57 -6.41
CA ASP A 233 -19.05 -14.75 -5.64
C ASP A 233 -17.62 -15.16 -6.05
N PRO A 234 -16.60 -15.14 -5.17
CA PRO A 234 -16.64 -14.79 -3.76
C PRO A 234 -15.90 -13.46 -3.47
N GLY A 235 -16.58 -12.32 -3.50
CA GLY A 235 -16.00 -11.05 -3.05
C GLY A 235 -16.68 -9.82 -3.61
N HIS A 236 -16.85 -8.77 -2.79
CA HIS A 236 -17.27 -7.48 -3.33
C HIS A 236 -16.03 -6.65 -3.66
N GLY A 237 -16.09 -5.91 -4.76
CA GLY A 237 -14.96 -5.13 -5.24
C GLY A 237 -15.40 -3.88 -5.96
N THR A 238 -14.44 -3.04 -6.30
CA THR A 238 -14.66 -1.82 -7.07
C THR A 238 -13.64 -1.72 -8.20
N PHE A 239 -14.12 -1.46 -9.42
CA PHE A 239 -13.27 -1.24 -10.58
C PHE A 239 -12.63 0.14 -10.52
N LEU A 240 -11.33 0.17 -10.78
CA LEU A 240 -10.56 1.39 -10.96
C LEU A 240 -10.77 1.89 -12.39
N ASN A 241 -11.91 2.53 -12.64
CA ASN A 241 -12.22 3.09 -13.95
C ASN A 241 -11.44 4.40 -14.18
N ASN A 242 -10.21 4.28 -14.66
CA ASN A 242 -9.33 5.41 -14.91
C ASN A 242 -8.63 5.23 -16.26
N GLN A 243 -8.82 6.20 -17.16
CA GLN A 243 -8.31 6.18 -18.54
C GLN A 243 -6.79 5.92 -18.65
N TYR A 244 -6.02 6.21 -17.60
CA TYR A 244 -4.57 6.04 -17.59
C TYR A 244 -4.11 4.63 -17.21
N ILE A 245 -5.02 3.76 -16.74
CA ILE A 245 -4.72 2.36 -16.36
C ILE A 245 -5.66 1.33 -17.00
N ASN A 246 -6.81 1.76 -17.52
CA ASN A 246 -7.72 0.88 -18.27
C ASN A 246 -6.97 0.26 -19.46
N GLY A 247 -7.10 -1.06 -19.66
CA GLY A 247 -6.40 -1.81 -20.70
C GLY A 247 -4.93 -2.11 -20.42
N LEU A 248 -4.34 -1.60 -19.32
CA LEU A 248 -2.91 -1.72 -19.04
C LEU A 248 -2.62 -2.84 -18.03
N THR A 249 -2.23 -4.01 -18.53
CA THR A 249 -1.83 -5.19 -17.73
C THR A 249 -0.43 -5.10 -17.12
N ASP A 250 0.39 -4.15 -17.60
CA ASP A 250 1.78 -3.96 -17.19
C ASP A 250 1.92 -3.05 -15.96
N ARG A 251 0.81 -2.60 -15.37
CA ARG A 251 0.83 -1.77 -14.16
C ARG A 251 0.90 -2.63 -12.91
N LEU A 252 1.58 -2.11 -11.89
CA LEU A 252 1.54 -2.59 -10.52
C LEU A 252 0.78 -1.56 -9.70
N ILE A 253 -0.34 -2.00 -9.12
CA ILE A 253 -1.25 -1.15 -8.35
C ILE A 253 -0.94 -1.29 -6.87
N PHE A 254 -0.92 -0.16 -6.17
CA PHE A 254 -0.90 -0.05 -4.72
C PHE A 254 -2.11 0.76 -4.31
N ALA A 255 -2.80 0.29 -3.28
CA ALA A 255 -3.99 0.96 -2.76
C ALA A 255 -3.92 1.02 -1.23
N ILE A 256 -4.48 2.07 -0.67
CA ILE A 256 -4.77 2.14 0.76
C ILE A 256 -6.17 2.74 0.94
N PRO A 257 -7.01 2.19 1.83
CA PRO A 257 -8.22 2.86 2.24
C PRO A 257 -7.90 4.26 2.77
N TYR A 258 -8.70 5.23 2.35
CA TYR A 258 -8.60 6.61 2.79
C TYR A 258 -9.93 7.03 3.39
N TRP A 259 -9.87 7.52 4.62
CA TRP A 259 -11.00 8.19 5.25
C TRP A 259 -10.80 9.70 5.20
N GLY A 260 -11.77 10.43 4.66
CA GLY A 260 -11.66 11.88 4.56
C GLY A 260 -12.98 12.59 4.38
N HIS A 261 -13.17 13.61 5.21
CA HIS A 261 -14.05 14.75 4.97
C HIS A 261 -13.52 15.52 3.77
N GLY A 262 -14.27 15.59 2.68
CA GLY A 262 -13.93 16.46 1.56
C GLY A 262 -14.13 17.91 1.97
N ALA A 263 -13.25 18.81 1.56
CA ALA A 263 -13.35 20.27 1.78
C ALA A 263 -14.46 20.94 0.94
N GLN A 264 -15.56 20.23 0.66
CA GLN A 264 -16.72 20.78 -0.06
C GLN A 264 -18.04 20.14 0.38
N ASP A 265 -18.19 19.86 1.68
CA ASP A 265 -19.47 19.42 2.24
C ASP A 265 -19.71 20.05 3.62
N GLN A 266 -19.98 21.36 3.62
CA GLN A 266 -20.45 22.09 4.79
C GLN A 266 -21.99 22.21 4.82
N THR A 267 -22.71 21.34 4.12
CA THR A 267 -24.18 21.36 4.18
C THR A 267 -24.74 19.97 4.46
N ASN A 268 -24.91 19.73 5.77
CA ASN A 268 -25.86 18.78 6.35
C ASN A 268 -25.56 17.28 6.28
N ASP A 269 -24.32 16.87 6.53
CA ASP A 269 -24.11 15.58 7.19
C ASP A 269 -23.28 15.73 8.46
N SER A 270 -23.99 15.86 9.58
CA SER A 270 -23.43 15.73 10.93
C SER A 270 -22.87 14.33 11.25
N SER A 271 -22.82 13.42 10.26
CA SER A 271 -22.19 12.10 10.29
C SER A 271 -21.16 11.84 9.17
N GLY A 272 -20.62 12.90 8.53
CA GLY A 272 -19.85 12.92 7.27
C GLY A 272 -18.53 12.13 7.11
N GLY A 273 -18.46 10.89 7.56
CA GLY A 273 -17.50 9.88 7.12
C GLY A 273 -18.17 8.87 6.20
N GLY A 274 -17.85 8.89 4.90
CA GLY A 274 -18.33 7.88 3.94
C GLY A 274 -17.97 6.45 4.38
N PRO A 275 -18.67 5.43 3.86
CA PRO A 275 -18.57 4.08 4.39
C PRO A 275 -17.17 3.46 4.16
N TYR A 276 -16.73 2.65 5.11
CA TYR A 276 -15.35 2.14 5.20
C TYR A 276 -15.22 0.78 4.55
N ASN A 277 -13.99 0.40 4.19
CA ASN A 277 -13.72 -0.91 3.66
C ASN A 277 -13.05 -1.79 4.73
N GLU A 278 -13.76 -2.75 5.33
CA GLU A 278 -13.29 -3.57 6.46
C GLU A 278 -12.49 -4.80 6.02
N GLY A 279 -11.16 -4.73 6.03
CA GLY A 279 -10.30 -5.91 5.89
C GLY A 279 -9.08 -5.70 5.01
N PRO A 280 -8.23 -6.74 4.88
CA PRO A 280 -7.12 -6.68 3.95
C PRO A 280 -7.68 -6.51 2.54
N ILE A 281 -7.08 -5.61 1.78
CA ILE A 281 -7.43 -5.42 0.37
C ILE A 281 -6.44 -6.16 -0.50
N MET A 282 -6.88 -6.50 -1.70
CA MET A 282 -6.10 -7.05 -2.77
C MET A 282 -6.44 -6.32 -4.06
N VAL A 283 -5.50 -6.32 -5.00
CA VAL A 283 -5.74 -5.84 -6.36
C VAL A 283 -5.77 -7.01 -7.33
N ARG A 284 -6.47 -6.84 -8.45
CA ARG A 284 -6.39 -7.75 -9.60
C ARG A 284 -6.62 -6.99 -10.89
N TYR A 285 -6.20 -7.59 -11.99
CA TYR A 285 -6.58 -7.14 -13.31
C TYR A 285 -7.62 -8.10 -13.88
N ASP A 286 -8.80 -7.60 -14.23
CA ASP A 286 -9.87 -8.42 -14.79
C ASP A 286 -9.63 -8.59 -16.32
N HIS A 287 -9.31 -9.81 -16.76
CA HIS A 287 -9.05 -10.12 -18.17
C HIS A 287 -10.31 -10.67 -18.86
N PRO A 288 -10.54 -10.37 -20.16
CA PRO A 288 -11.63 -10.98 -20.94
C PRO A 288 -11.66 -12.52 -20.96
N ASP A 289 -10.52 -13.15 -20.66
CA ASP A 289 -10.34 -14.61 -20.66
C ASP A 289 -10.56 -15.25 -19.28
N ASP A 290 -10.79 -14.45 -18.24
CA ASP A 290 -11.05 -14.96 -16.90
C ASP A 290 -12.41 -15.67 -16.87
N GLN A 291 -12.48 -16.77 -16.11
CA GLN A 291 -13.69 -17.60 -16.03
C GLN A 291 -14.88 -16.88 -15.37
N TRP A 292 -14.62 -15.77 -14.67
CA TRP A 292 -15.61 -14.95 -14.00
C TRP A 292 -16.11 -13.87 -14.97
N ASN A 293 -17.43 -13.80 -15.17
CA ASN A 293 -18.10 -13.06 -16.26
C ASN A 293 -18.05 -11.51 -16.19
N TYR A 294 -17.01 -10.91 -15.61
CA TYR A 294 -16.89 -9.46 -15.41
C TYR A 294 -15.86 -8.85 -16.36
N ARG A 295 -16.04 -9.14 -17.66
CA ARG A 295 -15.15 -8.87 -18.81
C ARG A 295 -14.83 -7.38 -19.03
N GLU A 296 -14.09 -6.78 -18.11
CA GLU A 296 -13.75 -5.36 -18.13
C GLU A 296 -12.25 -5.24 -17.95
N GLU A 297 -11.51 -4.91 -19.02
CA GLU A 297 -10.05 -4.69 -19.08
C GLU A 297 -9.57 -3.60 -18.10
N LYS A 298 -9.68 -3.87 -16.79
CA LYS A 298 -9.57 -2.89 -15.72
C LYS A 298 -8.93 -3.54 -14.50
N TRP A 299 -8.26 -2.70 -13.74
CA TRP A 299 -7.86 -3.07 -12.39
C TRP A 299 -9.04 -2.95 -11.44
N SER A 300 -9.09 -3.79 -10.41
CA SER A 300 -10.06 -3.68 -9.33
C SER A 300 -9.40 -3.85 -7.95
N ILE A 301 -10.05 -3.29 -6.93
CA ILE A 301 -9.74 -3.53 -5.52
C ILE A 301 -10.85 -4.40 -4.95
N PHE A 302 -10.48 -5.42 -4.20
CA PHE A 302 -11.43 -6.35 -3.59
C PHE A 302 -10.86 -6.99 -2.32
N ASN A 303 -11.65 -7.82 -1.65
CA ASN A 303 -11.23 -8.73 -0.59
C ASN A 303 -12.02 -10.03 -0.69
N THR A 304 -11.38 -11.07 -0.20
CA THR A 304 -11.82 -12.46 -0.21
C THR A 304 -12.49 -12.88 1.10
N ASN A 305 -12.52 -12.02 2.14
CA ASN A 305 -13.27 -12.30 3.37
C ASN A 305 -14.77 -12.40 3.07
N TYR A 306 -15.25 -13.63 3.17
CA TYR A 306 -16.64 -14.04 2.96
C TYR A 306 -17.57 -13.32 3.95
N TYR A 307 -18.69 -12.80 3.43
CA TYR A 307 -20.03 -12.62 4.05
C TYR A 307 -20.13 -12.30 5.57
N PRO A 308 -20.94 -11.32 6.01
CA PRO A 308 -22.11 -10.78 5.32
C PRO A 308 -22.05 -9.30 4.95
N LEU A 309 -20.91 -8.62 5.14
CA LEU A 309 -20.85 -7.17 4.91
C LEU A 309 -20.39 -6.84 3.48
N PRO A 310 -21.00 -5.83 2.83
CA PRO A 310 -20.58 -5.44 1.51
C PRO A 310 -19.17 -4.85 1.57
N PHE A 311 -18.22 -5.60 1.00
CA PHE A 311 -16.85 -5.13 0.86
C PHE A 311 -16.79 -4.01 -0.20
N CYS A 312 -16.06 -2.92 0.07
CA CYS A 312 -16.07 -1.68 -0.74
C CYS A 312 -17.47 -1.05 -0.96
N PRO A 313 -18.16 -0.61 0.11
CA PRO A 313 -19.45 0.07 0.00
C PRO A 313 -19.35 1.34 -0.86
N SER A 314 -20.43 1.69 -1.56
CA SER A 314 -20.49 2.94 -2.34
C SER A 314 -20.14 4.14 -1.46
N GLY A 315 -19.11 4.89 -1.84
CA GLY A 315 -18.54 6.01 -1.11
C GLY A 315 -17.21 5.69 -0.40
N ALA A 316 -16.79 4.42 -0.37
CA ALA A 316 -15.46 4.03 0.09
C ALA A 316 -14.39 4.68 -0.79
N LYS A 317 -13.36 5.27 -0.16
CA LYS A 317 -12.32 6.03 -0.86
C LYS A 317 -10.97 5.35 -0.70
N PHE A 318 -10.13 5.47 -1.71
CA PHE A 318 -8.78 4.92 -1.72
C PHE A 318 -7.81 5.93 -2.30
N HIS A 319 -6.58 5.95 -1.79
CA HIS A 319 -5.46 6.48 -2.55
C HIS A 319 -4.85 5.36 -3.38
N ILE A 320 -4.68 5.60 -4.66
CA ILE A 320 -4.15 4.66 -5.63
C ILE A 320 -2.83 5.17 -6.15
N VAL A 321 -1.86 4.26 -6.26
CA VAL A 321 -0.67 4.45 -7.07
C VAL A 321 -0.59 3.32 -8.08
N ALA A 322 -0.41 3.69 -9.35
CA ALA A 322 -0.20 2.75 -10.43
C ALA A 322 1.17 3.03 -11.06
N ILE A 323 2.05 2.03 -11.08
CA ILE A 323 3.41 2.18 -11.60
C ILE A 323 3.67 1.13 -12.67
N LYS A 324 4.31 1.54 -13.77
CA LYS A 324 4.88 0.58 -14.72
C LYS A 324 6.31 0.23 -14.30
N PRO A 325 6.65 -1.06 -14.14
CA PRO A 325 8.03 -1.50 -13.94
C PRO A 325 8.97 -0.94 -14.99
N GLN A 326 10.19 -0.58 -14.58
CA GLN A 326 11.23 -0.23 -15.55
C GLN A 326 11.66 -1.51 -16.30
N PRO A 327 11.96 -1.41 -17.61
CA PRO A 327 12.30 -2.56 -18.45
C PRO A 327 13.62 -3.23 -18.08
#